data_AF-A0A954L531-F1
#
_entry.id   AF-A0A954L531-F1
#
_cell.length_a   1.000
_cell.length_b   1.000
_cell.length_c   1.000
_cell.angle_alpha   90.00
_cell.angle_beta   90.00
_cell.angle_gamma   90.00
#
_symmetry.space_group_name_H-M   'P 1'
#
loop_
_entity.id
_entity.type
_entity.pdbx_description
1 polymer ?
#
loop_
_entity_poly.entity_id
_entity_poly.type
_entity_poly.pdbx_seq_one_letter_code
_entity_poly.pdbx_strand_id
1 'polypeptide(L)'
;MSRVPLCESQIPGIPVRRGKVRDVYDFGDRLLLVATDRISAFDWILPTGIPDKGRVLTKISEFWFGRLGVEHHLLSMDPTVLPLPRGVDVESLLGR
;
A
#
# COMPACT_ATOMS: atom_id res chain seq x y z
N MET A 1 10.83 -18.05 3.41
CA MET A 1 11.99 -17.21 3.00
C MET A 1 11.59 -15.77 3.22
N SER A 2 12.38 -14.98 3.96
CA SER A 2 12.08 -13.57 4.25
C SER A 2 12.21 -12.76 2.94
N ARG A 3 11.12 -12.10 2.50
CA ARG A 3 11.15 -11.19 1.35
C ARG A 3 11.80 -9.86 1.75
N VAL A 4 12.46 -9.20 0.80
CA VAL A 4 13.03 -7.86 1.02
C VAL A 4 11.89 -6.89 1.40
N PRO A 5 12.03 -6.08 2.48
CA PRO A 5 11.02 -5.10 2.85
C PRO A 5 10.74 -4.10 1.73
N LEU A 6 9.46 -3.90 1.41
CA LEU A 6 9.06 -2.83 0.49
C LEU A 6 9.01 -1.50 1.26
N CYS A 7 10.12 -0.78 1.27
CA CYS A 7 10.19 0.54 1.92
C CYS A 7 9.62 1.67 1.07
N GLU A 8 9.56 1.54 -0.25
CA GLU A 8 8.97 2.53 -1.15
C GLU A 8 8.44 1.82 -2.40
N SER A 9 7.20 2.14 -2.79
CA SER A 9 6.60 1.64 -4.03
C SER A 9 6.92 2.58 -5.19
N GLN A 10 6.88 2.06 -6.41
CA GLN A 10 7.15 2.84 -7.63
C GLN A 10 6.09 2.56 -8.70
N ILE A 11 5.35 3.61 -9.07
CA ILE A 11 4.43 3.61 -10.22
C ILE A 11 4.77 4.85 -11.08
N PRO A 12 5.64 4.70 -12.10
CA PRO A 12 6.15 5.84 -12.87
C PRO A 12 5.03 6.65 -13.53
N GLY A 13 5.10 7.98 -13.45
CA GLY A 13 4.13 8.87 -14.12
C GLY A 13 2.79 9.02 -13.40
N ILE A 14 2.58 8.36 -12.26
CA ILE A 14 1.41 8.58 -11.41
C ILE A 14 1.80 9.47 -10.23
N PRO A 15 1.07 10.58 -9.95
CA PRO A 15 1.34 11.43 -8.80
C PRO A 15 1.28 10.62 -7.49
N VAL A 16 2.28 10.80 -6.62
CA VAL A 16 2.40 10.06 -5.36
C VAL A 16 2.64 10.98 -4.18
N ARG A 17 1.91 10.75 -3.08
CA ARG A 17 2.17 11.34 -1.77
C ARG A 17 2.68 10.25 -0.82
N ARG A 18 3.84 10.46 -0.21
CA ARG A 18 4.44 9.52 0.74
C ARG A 18 4.24 10.00 2.17
N GLY A 19 3.48 9.23 2.94
CA GLY A 19 3.39 9.39 4.39
C GLY A 19 4.44 8.52 5.09
N LYS A 20 4.39 8.48 6.43
CA LYS A 20 5.35 7.69 7.24
C LYS A 20 5.41 6.22 6.81
N VAL A 21 4.25 5.62 6.56
CA VAL A 21 4.13 4.16 6.32
C VAL A 21 3.28 3.79 5.10
N ARG A 22 2.73 4.77 4.37
CA ARG A 22 1.94 4.53 3.14
C ARG A 22 2.43 5.42 2.02
N ASP A 23 2.40 4.88 0.81
CA ASP A 23 2.49 5.66 -0.43
C ASP A 23 1.07 5.71 -1.02
N VAL A 24 0.61 6.90 -1.40
CA VAL A 24 -0.74 7.14 -1.92
C VAL A 24 -0.62 7.67 -3.33
N TYR A 25 -1.12 6.91 -4.30
CA TYR A 25 -1.13 7.29 -5.72
C TYR A 25 -2.48 7.85 -6.12
N ASP A 26 -2.47 8.94 -6.87
CA ASP A 26 -3.65 9.65 -7.33
C ASP A 26 -3.97 9.30 -8.79
N PHE A 27 -5.13 8.70 -9.01
CA PHE A 27 -5.67 8.37 -10.34
C PHE A 27 -6.82 9.32 -10.75
N GLY A 28 -7.02 10.43 -10.02
CA GLY A 28 -8.02 11.46 -10.28
C GLY A 28 -9.35 11.19 -9.58
N ASP A 29 -10.04 10.11 -9.95
CA ASP A 29 -11.34 9.71 -9.37
C ASP A 29 -11.19 8.77 -8.16
N ARG A 30 -10.00 8.17 -8.01
CA ARG A 30 -9.70 7.17 -6.99
C ARG A 30 -8.25 7.22 -6.56
N LEU A 31 -7.98 6.65 -5.39
CA LEU A 31 -6.66 6.57 -4.80
C LEU A 31 -6.23 5.11 -4.68
N LEU A 32 -4.96 4.83 -4.95
CA LEU A 32 -4.31 3.57 -4.55
C LEU A 32 -3.49 3.83 -3.29
N LEU A 33 -3.85 3.16 -2.21
CA LEU A 33 -3.14 3.23 -0.94
C LEU A 33 -2.24 2.00 -0.82
N VAL A 34 -0.92 2.18 -0.85
CA VAL A 34 0.05 1.08 -0.70
C VAL A 34 0.66 1.11 0.69
N ALA A 35 0.38 0.10 1.51
CA ALA A 35 1.02 -0.07 2.80
C ALA A 35 2.47 -0.59 2.64
N THR A 36 3.43 0.24 3.03
CA THR A 36 4.87 -0.10 3.00
C THR A 36 5.28 -0.87 4.26
N ASP A 37 6.47 -1.44 4.21
CA ASP A 37 7.12 -2.11 5.33
C ASP A 37 7.86 -1.13 6.26
N ARG A 38 7.84 0.18 5.95
CA ARG A 38 8.32 1.24 6.85
C ARG A 38 7.53 1.24 8.15
N ILE A 39 8.22 1.44 9.26
CA ILE A 39 7.64 1.58 10.60
C ILE A 39 8.16 2.86 11.24
N SER A 40 7.34 3.51 12.06
CA SER A 40 7.73 4.72 12.79
C SER A 40 7.49 4.56 14.28
N ALA A 41 8.42 5.06 15.08
CA ALA A 41 8.30 5.19 16.53
C ALA A 41 8.96 6.51 16.97
N PHE A 42 8.46 7.13 18.03
CA PHE A 42 8.98 8.42 18.53
C PHE A 42 9.06 9.51 17.45
N ASP A 43 8.00 9.60 16.63
CA ASP A 43 7.89 10.54 15.49
C ASP A 43 8.94 10.35 14.37
N TRP A 44 9.72 9.27 14.41
CA TRP A 44 10.79 8.99 13.45
C TRP A 44 10.54 7.70 12.67
N ILE A 45 10.86 7.68 11.37
CA ILE A 45 10.78 6.48 10.52
C ILE A 45 12.07 5.69 10.71
N LEU A 46 11.95 4.42 11.14
CA LEU A 46 13.11 3.56 11.37
C LEU A 46 13.81 3.23 10.03
N PRO A 47 15.14 2.99 10.01
CA PRO A 47 15.89 2.76 8.78
C PRO A 47 15.67 1.34 8.25
N THR A 48 15.24 0.43 9.12
CA THR A 48 14.97 -0.98 8.82
C THR A 48 13.47 -1.20 8.74
N GLY A 49 12.99 -1.61 7.57
CA GLY A 49 11.60 -2.05 7.39
C GLY A 49 11.33 -3.41 8.03
N ILE A 50 10.07 -3.68 8.35
CA ILE A 50 9.61 -4.98 8.84
C ILE A 50 9.01 -5.76 7.66
N PRO A 51 9.66 -6.86 7.19
CA PRO A 51 9.14 -7.65 6.07
C PRO A 51 7.66 -8.00 6.25
N ASP A 52 6.90 -7.88 5.16
CA ASP A 52 5.47 -8.22 5.06
C ASP A 52 4.51 -7.44 5.97
N LYS A 53 4.98 -6.50 6.79
CA LYS A 53 4.11 -5.67 7.64
C LYS A 53 3.01 -4.98 6.84
N GLY A 54 3.35 -4.41 5.69
CA GLY A 54 2.36 -3.76 4.83
C GLY A 54 1.26 -4.73 4.38
N ARG A 55 1.63 -5.94 3.94
CA ARG A 55 0.68 -6.98 3.53
C ARG A 55 -0.26 -7.39 4.67
N VAL A 56 0.31 -7.63 5.86
CA VAL A 56 -0.47 -8.02 7.05
C VAL A 56 -1.47 -6.93 7.42
N LEU A 57 -1.04 -5.66 7.47
CA LEU A 57 -1.92 -4.55 7.84
C LEU A 57 -3.01 -4.27 6.79
N THR A 58 -2.70 -4.47 5.50
CA THR A 58 -3.69 -4.38 4.42
C THR A 58 -4.73 -5.48 4.54
N LYS A 59 -4.34 -6.71 4.86
CA LYS A 59 -5.28 -7.82 5.12
C LYS A 59 -6.13 -7.63 6.38
N ILE A 60 -5.57 -7.05 7.44
CA ILE A 60 -6.35 -6.67 8.63
C ILE A 60 -7.38 -5.61 8.27
N SER A 61 -7.02 -4.63 7.43
CA SER A 61 -7.96 -3.60 6.98
C SER A 61 -9.10 -4.21 6.16
N GLU A 62 -8.79 -5.08 5.19
CA GLU A 62 -9.77 -5.84 4.39
C GLU A 62 -10.75 -6.61 5.27
N PHE A 63 -10.25 -7.33 6.28
CA PHE A 63 -11.08 -8.05 7.24
C PHE A 63 -12.08 -7.12 7.95
N TRP A 64 -11.61 -5.97 8.46
CA TRP A 64 -12.47 -5.03 9.18
C TRP A 64 -13.49 -4.34 8.26
N PHE A 65 -13.12 -3.99 7.03
CA PHE A 65 -14.06 -3.47 6.04
C PHE A 65 -15.22 -4.45 5.81
N GLY A 66 -14.93 -5.75 5.67
CA GLY A 66 -15.97 -6.78 5.54
C GLY A 66 -16.78 -7.05 6.82
N ARG A 67 -16.26 -6.72 8.01
CA ARG A 67 -16.86 -7.09 9.30
C ARG A 67 -17.77 -6.03 9.89
N LEU A 68 -17.47 -4.74 9.71
CA LEU A 68 -18.09 -3.64 10.46
C LEU A 68 -19.47 -3.22 9.94
N GLY A 69 -19.82 -3.52 8.69
CA GLY A 69 -21.15 -3.26 8.14
C GLY A 69 -21.52 -1.78 8.01
N VAL A 70 -20.52 -0.90 7.92
CA VAL A 70 -20.67 0.55 7.73
C VAL A 70 -20.09 0.97 6.39
N GLU A 71 -20.57 2.08 5.83
CA GLU A 71 -20.01 2.63 4.59
C GLU A 71 -18.53 2.97 4.75
N HIS A 72 -17.75 2.67 3.71
CA HIS A 72 -16.31 2.85 3.70
C HIS A 72 -15.79 3.10 2.28
N HIS A 73 -14.54 3.55 2.17
CA HIS A 73 -13.95 3.97 0.89
C HIS A 73 -13.31 2.85 0.05
N LEU A 74 -13.26 1.60 0.54
CA LEU A 74 -12.63 0.50 -0.20
C LEU A 74 -13.38 0.18 -1.50
N LEU A 75 -12.70 0.33 -2.64
CA LEU A 75 -13.24 -0.01 -3.98
C LEU A 75 -12.81 -1.40 -4.45
N SER A 76 -11.55 -1.76 -4.27
CA SER A 76 -10.96 -3.03 -4.70
C SER A 76 -9.68 -3.32 -3.91
N MET A 77 -9.35 -4.60 -3.73
CA MET A 77 -8.07 -5.08 -3.19
C MET A 77 -7.09 -5.50 -4.28
N ASP A 78 -7.53 -5.47 -5.55
CA ASP A 78 -6.73 -5.81 -6.71
C ASP A 78 -6.24 -4.51 -7.39
N PRO A 79 -4.93 -4.20 -7.34
CA PRO A 79 -4.39 -3.01 -7.97
C PRO A 79 -4.42 -3.06 -9.50
N THR A 80 -4.62 -4.23 -10.11
CA THR A 80 -4.64 -4.39 -11.57
C THR A 80 -5.92 -3.85 -12.22
N VAL A 81 -6.94 -3.49 -11.43
CA VAL A 81 -8.12 -2.77 -11.93
C VAL A 81 -7.83 -1.32 -12.30
N LEU A 82 -6.66 -0.81 -11.92
CA LEU A 82 -6.18 0.53 -12.27
C LEU A 82 -5.39 0.51 -13.59
N PRO A 83 -5.36 1.62 -14.35
CA PRO A 83 -4.57 1.73 -15.57
C PRO A 83 -3.08 1.89 -15.24
N LEU A 84 -2.45 0.81 -14.78
CA LEU A 84 -1.02 0.82 -14.42
C LEU A 84 -0.13 1.00 -15.66
N PRO A 85 0.88 1.88 -15.62
CA PRO A 85 1.88 2.00 -16.66
C PRO A 85 2.60 0.68 -16.97
N ARG A 86 3.10 0.53 -18.20
CA ARG A 86 3.93 -0.62 -18.57
C ARG A 86 5.22 -0.65 -17.73
N GLY A 87 5.63 -1.85 -17.31
CA GLY A 87 6.88 -2.06 -16.57
C GLY A 87 6.78 -1.81 -15.06
N VAL A 88 5.60 -1.51 -14.53
CA VAL A 88 5.36 -1.49 -13.08
C VAL A 88 5.53 -2.90 -12.52
N ASP A 89 6.27 -3.02 -11.43
CA ASP A 89 6.34 -4.25 -10.64
C ASP A 89 5.04 -4.43 -9.87
N VAL A 90 4.07 -5.07 -10.52
CA VAL A 90 2.76 -5.37 -9.93
C VAL A 90 2.88 -6.27 -8.71
N GLU A 91 3.85 -7.20 -8.69
CA GLU A 91 4.01 -8.14 -7.57
C GLU A 91 4.34 -7.41 -6.26
N SER A 92 5.12 -6.33 -6.35
CA SER A 92 5.41 -5.47 -5.20
C SER A 92 4.14 -4.87 -4.56
N LEU A 93 3.10 -4.62 -5.37
CA LEU A 93 1.85 -3.96 -4.95
C LEU A 93 0.80 -4.96 -4.44
N LEU A 94 0.83 -6.21 -4.91
CA LEU A 94 -0.23 -7.18 -4.60
C LEU A 94 -0.42 -7.36 -3.10
N GLY A 95 -1.66 -7.16 -2.63
CA GLY A 95 -2.05 -7.35 -1.23
C GLY A 95 -1.49 -6.30 -0.27
N ARG A 96 -1.10 -5.13 -0.76
CA ARG A 96 -0.63 -3.98 0.04
C ARG A 96 -1.51 -2.76 -0.15
#